data_AF-A0A2M7S691-F1
#
_entry.id   AF-A0A2M7S691-F1
#
_cell.length_a   1.000
_cell.length_b   1.000
_cell.length_c   1.000
_cell.angle_alpha   90.00
_cell.angle_beta   90.00
_cell.angle_gamma   90.00
#
_symmetry.space_group_name_H-M   'P 1'
#
loop_
_entity.id
_entity.type
_entity.pdbx_description
1 polymer ?
#
loop_
_entity_poly.entity_id
_entity_poly.type
_entity_poly.pdbx_seq_one_letter_code
_entity_poly.pdbx_strand_id
1 'polypeptide(L)'
;MKGWDMKNRIMIFIVAIATGFAVTAPVCAQNVEKRMNDPVTIEFKNLDIAGALKNISNMTKITILPGTDVEGKVTGKYSTVPLWTVLKALCDSTGSTYTIIDDVLYIVKLAKDGSKPAIAAKEEEKAPAKEQK
;
A
#
# COMPACT_ATOMS: atom_id res chain seq x y z
N MET A 1 69.17 -4.69 -29.22
CA MET A 1 67.95 -5.48 -28.95
C MET A 1 66.97 -4.51 -28.30
N LYS A 2 65.90 -4.07 -28.99
CA LYS A 2 64.54 -4.66 -28.94
C LYS A 2 64.07 -4.78 -27.48
N GLY A 3 62.96 -4.22 -27.04
CA GLY A 3 61.82 -3.64 -27.74
C GLY A 3 60.74 -3.25 -26.73
N TRP A 4 59.80 -2.48 -27.26
CA TRP A 4 58.63 -1.82 -26.71
C TRP A 4 57.53 -2.78 -26.20
N ASP A 5 56.58 -2.20 -25.45
CA ASP A 5 55.14 -2.52 -25.26
C ASP A 5 54.79 -3.31 -24.00
N MET A 6 54.03 -2.79 -23.02
CA MET A 6 52.72 -2.11 -23.05
C MET A 6 51.59 -2.93 -23.68
N LYS A 7 51.35 -4.13 -23.13
CA LYS A 7 50.10 -4.89 -23.33
C LYS A 7 49.76 -5.69 -22.07
N ASN A 8 48.80 -5.16 -21.31
CA ASN A 8 47.93 -5.90 -20.41
C ASN A 8 48.59 -6.70 -19.27
N ARG A 9 48.71 -6.08 -18.09
CA ARG A 9 48.86 -6.81 -16.82
C ARG A 9 48.54 -5.90 -15.63
N ILE A 10 47.24 -5.79 -15.37
CA ILE A 10 46.63 -6.00 -14.05
C ILE A 10 47.49 -5.43 -12.90
N MET A 11 47.19 -4.21 -12.46
CA MET A 11 46.94 -3.96 -11.04
C MET A 11 46.52 -2.49 -10.79
N ILE A 12 45.23 -2.36 -10.48
CA ILE A 12 44.73 -1.53 -9.37
C ILE A 12 45.01 -0.03 -9.48
N PHE A 13 44.26 0.68 -10.33
CA PHE A 13 43.87 2.07 -10.09
C PHE A 13 42.50 2.33 -10.75
N ILE A 14 41.47 1.53 -10.41
CA ILE A 14 40.09 2.02 -10.55
C ILE A 14 39.85 2.98 -9.41
N VAL A 15 40.18 4.22 -9.74
CA VAL A 15 39.78 5.46 -9.12
C VAL A 15 38.29 5.44 -8.78
N ALA A 16 37.98 5.87 -7.55
CA ALA A 16 36.67 6.26 -7.05
C ALA A 16 35.57 5.19 -7.15
N ILE A 17 35.47 4.42 -6.07
CA ILE A 17 34.29 3.64 -5.71
C ILE A 17 33.08 4.59 -5.74
N ALA A 18 32.29 4.49 -6.80
CA ALA A 18 30.92 4.96 -6.86
C ALA A 18 30.07 4.06 -5.95
N THR A 19 30.20 4.23 -4.63
CA THR A 19 29.24 3.72 -3.65
C THR A 19 28.78 4.96 -2.89
N GLY A 20 27.65 5.54 -3.26
CA GLY A 20 26.38 4.89 -3.02
C GLY A 20 25.85 5.47 -1.71
N PHE A 21 25.43 6.74 -1.75
CA PHE A 21 24.45 7.19 -0.78
C PHE A 21 23.09 6.97 -1.41
N ALA A 22 22.41 5.99 -0.82
CA ALA A 22 21.12 5.50 -1.20
C ALA A 22 20.14 6.65 -1.44
N VAL A 23 19.43 6.58 -2.56
CA VAL A 23 18.08 7.12 -2.67
C VAL A 23 17.29 6.54 -1.50
N THR A 24 17.11 7.31 -0.43
CA THR A 24 16.05 7.03 0.52
C THR A 24 14.77 7.29 -0.25
N ALA A 25 14.15 6.23 -0.76
CA ALA A 25 12.77 6.32 -1.19
C ALA A 25 11.99 6.99 -0.05
N PRO A 26 11.12 7.95 -0.38
CA PRO A 26 10.40 8.69 0.65
C PRO A 26 9.62 7.67 1.48
N VAL A 27 9.78 7.74 2.80
CA VAL A 27 9.04 6.94 3.79
C VAL A 27 7.58 7.40 3.74
N CYS A 28 6.91 7.08 2.64
CA CYS A 28 5.61 7.62 2.25
C CYS A 28 4.70 6.57 1.61
N ALA A 29 5.14 5.31 1.55
CA ALA A 29 4.37 4.24 0.91
C ALA A 29 4.53 2.85 1.56
N GLN A 30 5.34 2.70 2.62
CA GLN A 30 5.58 1.38 3.22
C GLN A 30 4.82 1.12 4.52
N ASN A 31 4.09 2.11 5.04
CA ASN A 31 3.52 2.00 6.39
C ASN A 31 2.11 1.41 6.38
N VAL A 32 1.28 1.68 5.38
CA VAL A 32 -0.13 1.23 5.39
C VAL A 32 -0.25 -0.28 5.22
N GLU A 33 0.49 -0.89 4.28
CA GLU A 33 0.42 -2.33 4.03
C GLU A 33 0.81 -3.17 5.26
N LYS A 34 1.85 -2.74 5.99
CA LYS A 34 2.26 -3.41 7.24
C LYS A 34 1.15 -3.33 8.30
N ARG A 35 0.57 -2.14 8.49
CA ARG A 35 -0.50 -1.90 9.47
C ARG A 35 -1.79 -2.64 9.12
N MET A 36 -2.02 -2.90 7.83
CA MET A 36 -3.15 -3.70 7.36
C MET A 36 -3.03 -5.18 7.74
N ASN A 37 -1.81 -5.69 7.95
CA ASN A 37 -1.59 -7.08 8.36
C ASN A 37 -1.50 -7.26 9.88
N ASP A 38 -1.39 -6.17 10.64
CA ASP A 38 -1.38 -6.23 12.10
C ASP A 38 -2.73 -6.78 12.62
N PRO A 39 -2.72 -7.76 13.54
CA PRO A 39 -3.94 -8.31 14.11
C PRO A 39 -4.57 -7.30 15.07
N VAL A 40 -5.88 -7.11 14.92
CA VAL A 40 -6.68 -6.21 15.74
C VAL A 40 -7.82 -6.95 16.42
N THR A 41 -8.19 -6.45 17.59
CA THR A 41 -9.36 -6.91 18.34
C THR A 41 -10.27 -5.71 18.56
N ILE A 42 -11.44 -5.73 17.92
CA ILE A 42 -12.39 -4.61 17.93
C ILE A 42 -13.81 -5.13 17.95
N GLU A 43 -14.68 -4.44 18.67
CA GLU A 43 -16.10 -4.76 18.78
C GLU A 43 -16.93 -3.53 18.40
N PHE A 44 -17.86 -3.73 17.47
CA PHE A 44 -18.84 -2.73 17.06
C PHE A 44 -20.23 -3.22 17.41
N LYS A 45 -21.02 -2.36 18.04
CA LYS A 45 -22.40 -2.68 18.43
C LYS A 45 -23.33 -1.58 17.95
N ASN A 46 -24.12 -1.88 16.91
CA ASN A 46 -25.08 -0.94 16.30
C ASN A 46 -24.45 0.44 16.02
N LEU A 47 -23.21 0.42 15.51
CA LEU A 47 -22.44 1.62 15.23
C LEU A 47 -22.64 2.00 13.76
N ASP A 48 -22.66 3.30 13.47
CA ASP A 48 -22.61 3.78 12.11
C ASP A 48 -21.30 3.33 11.43
N ILE A 49 -21.33 2.94 10.16
CA ILE A 49 -20.13 2.57 9.40
C ILE A 49 -19.09 3.69 9.40
N ALA A 50 -19.49 4.95 9.27
CA ALA A 50 -18.56 6.08 9.34
C ALA A 50 -17.91 6.16 10.74
N GLY A 51 -18.68 5.88 11.79
CA GLY A 51 -18.19 5.79 13.16
C GLY A 51 -17.23 4.61 13.38
N ALA A 52 -17.55 3.44 12.81
CA ALA A 52 -16.71 2.25 12.87
C ALA A 52 -15.37 2.47 12.17
N LEU A 53 -15.39 3.06 10.97
CA LEU A 53 -14.19 3.41 10.20
C LEU A 53 -13.33 4.45 10.93
N LYS A 54 -13.94 5.46 11.54
CA LYS A 54 -13.23 6.44 12.36
C LYS A 54 -12.56 5.80 13.58
N ASN A 55 -13.23 4.85 14.25
CA ASN A 55 -12.62 4.11 15.35
C ASN A 55 -11.42 3.28 14.90
N ILE A 56 -11.54 2.58 13.77
CA ILE A 56 -10.43 1.83 13.17
C ILE A 56 -9.27 2.78 12.85
N SER A 57 -9.54 3.92 12.22
CA SER A 57 -8.54 4.94 11.90
C SER A 57 -7.77 5.41 13.15
N ASN A 58 -8.50 5.71 14.23
CA ASN A 58 -7.90 6.16 15.49
C ASN A 58 -7.00 5.11 16.15
N MET A 59 -7.42 3.84 16.10
CA MET A 59 -6.66 2.71 16.68
C MET A 59 -5.42 2.37 15.86
N THR A 60 -5.54 2.36 14.54
CA THR A 60 -4.50 1.87 13.61
C THR A 60 -3.56 2.97 13.11
N LYS A 61 -3.90 4.25 13.39
CA LYS A 61 -3.21 5.44 12.87
C LYS A 61 -3.21 5.55 11.35
N ILE A 62 -4.16 4.90 10.68
CA ILE A 62 -4.38 5.00 9.24
C ILE A 62 -5.45 6.06 8.98
N THR A 63 -5.24 6.94 8.02
CA THR A 63 -6.27 7.89 7.59
C THR A 63 -7.31 7.17 6.75
N ILE A 64 -8.57 7.19 7.19
CA ILE A 64 -9.70 6.59 6.46
C ILE A 64 -10.70 7.67 6.12
N LEU A 65 -11.03 7.79 4.84
CA LEU A 65 -12.01 8.74 4.31
C LEU A 65 -13.23 7.98 3.77
N PRO A 66 -14.33 7.93 4.54
CA PRO A 66 -15.60 7.42 4.02
C PRO A 66 -16.19 8.41 3.01
N GLY A 67 -16.63 7.90 1.86
CA GLY A 67 -17.42 8.65 0.90
C GLY A 67 -18.81 9.01 1.46
N THR A 68 -19.43 10.04 0.91
CA THR A 68 -20.76 10.54 1.34
C THR A 68 -21.87 9.51 1.25
N ASP A 69 -21.75 8.54 0.34
CA ASP A 69 -22.74 7.49 0.09
C ASP A 69 -22.57 6.26 1.01
N VAL A 70 -21.56 6.27 1.89
CA VAL A 70 -21.25 5.16 2.80
C VAL A 70 -22.06 5.33 4.08
N GLU A 71 -23.31 4.87 4.04
CA GLU A 71 -24.24 4.89 5.17
C GLU A 71 -24.67 3.48 5.57
N GLY A 72 -24.90 3.27 6.86
CA GLY A 72 -25.40 1.99 7.38
C GLY A 72 -24.95 1.70 8.80
N LYS A 73 -25.59 0.71 9.41
CA LYS A 73 -25.26 0.23 10.76
C LYS A 73 -24.53 -1.09 10.67
N VAL A 74 -23.43 -1.18 11.39
CA VAL A 74 -22.59 -2.37 11.47
C VAL A 74 -22.54 -2.88 12.91
N THR A 75 -22.61 -4.20 13.04
CA THR A 75 -22.43 -4.90 14.30
C THR A 75 -21.55 -6.10 14.04
N GLY A 76 -20.47 -6.23 14.79
CA GLY A 76 -19.48 -7.27 14.57
C GLY A 76 -18.42 -7.27 15.66
N LYS A 77 -17.96 -8.47 16.01
CA LYS A 77 -16.89 -8.67 16.97
C LYS A 77 -15.74 -9.39 16.28
N TYR A 78 -14.58 -8.78 16.35
CA TYR A 78 -13.37 -9.22 15.70
C TYR A 78 -12.33 -9.48 16.79
N SER A 79 -11.82 -10.71 16.88
CA SER A 79 -10.84 -11.12 17.87
C SER A 79 -9.60 -11.65 17.17
N THR A 80 -8.48 -10.94 17.28
CA THR A 80 -7.18 -11.34 16.71
C THR A 80 -7.28 -11.63 15.21
N VAL A 81 -7.82 -10.67 14.45
CA VAL A 81 -7.93 -10.78 12.99
C VAL A 81 -7.14 -9.66 12.31
N PRO A 82 -6.54 -9.91 11.15
CA PRO A 82 -5.85 -8.86 10.40
C PRO A 82 -6.78 -7.70 10.08
N LEU A 83 -6.26 -6.48 10.14
CA LEU A 83 -7.04 -5.28 9.86
C LEU A 83 -7.67 -5.30 8.45
N TRP A 84 -6.96 -5.78 7.43
CA TRP A 84 -7.50 -5.90 6.07
C TRP A 84 -8.74 -6.80 6.03
N THR A 85 -8.77 -7.87 6.82
CA THR A 85 -9.92 -8.79 6.91
C THR A 85 -11.12 -8.08 7.53
N VAL A 86 -10.90 -7.28 8.57
CA VAL A 86 -11.96 -6.47 9.21
C VAL A 86 -12.52 -5.45 8.23
N LEU A 87 -11.65 -4.71 7.54
CA LEU A 87 -12.05 -3.71 6.54
C LEU A 87 -12.84 -4.34 5.40
N LYS A 88 -12.37 -5.49 4.89
CA LYS A 88 -13.07 -6.26 3.86
C LYS A 88 -14.44 -6.70 4.33
N ALA A 89 -14.56 -7.29 5.51
CA ALA A 89 -15.84 -7.73 6.06
C ALA A 89 -16.83 -6.55 6.24
N LEU A 90 -16.34 -5.38 6.64
CA LEU A 90 -17.15 -4.17 6.79
C LEU A 90 -17.65 -3.65 5.43
N CYS A 91 -16.78 -3.67 4.42
CA CYS A 91 -17.11 -3.31 3.04
C CYS A 91 -18.14 -4.27 2.44
N ASP A 92 -17.92 -5.58 2.61
CA ASP A 92 -18.82 -6.65 2.13
C ASP A 92 -20.22 -6.53 2.77
N SER A 93 -20.30 -6.18 4.06
CA SER A 93 -21.56 -5.99 4.77
C SER A 93 -22.41 -4.83 4.24
N THR A 94 -21.79 -3.81 3.63
CA THR A 94 -22.47 -2.58 3.20
C THR A 94 -22.55 -2.41 1.69
N GLY A 95 -21.95 -3.34 0.93
CA GLY A 95 -21.79 -3.22 -0.51
C GLY A 95 -20.88 -2.06 -0.90
N SER A 96 -19.82 -1.83 -0.12
CA SER A 96 -18.82 -0.80 -0.36
C SER A 96 -17.51 -1.42 -0.83
N THR A 97 -16.62 -0.61 -1.37
CA THR A 97 -15.25 -0.98 -1.73
C THR A 97 -14.27 0.03 -1.16
N TYR A 98 -12.99 -0.32 -1.10
CA TYR A 98 -11.93 0.55 -0.64
C TYR A 98 -10.84 0.69 -1.69
N THR A 99 -10.17 1.84 -1.70
CA THR A 99 -8.95 2.08 -2.47
C THR A 99 -7.93 2.81 -1.61
N ILE A 100 -6.66 2.58 -1.89
CA ILE A 100 -5.55 3.20 -1.18
C ILE A 100 -4.90 4.16 -2.16
N ILE A 101 -4.83 5.43 -1.80
CA ILE A 101 -4.16 6.48 -2.59
C ILE A 101 -3.28 7.26 -1.61
N ASP A 102 -1.98 7.31 -1.86
CA ASP A 102 -1.01 8.07 -1.06
C ASP A 102 -1.15 7.85 0.46
N ASP A 103 -1.15 6.57 0.89
CA ASP A 103 -1.34 6.14 2.30
C ASP A 103 -2.71 6.46 2.93
N VAL A 104 -3.67 6.94 2.14
CA VAL A 104 -5.05 7.22 2.59
C VAL A 104 -6.01 6.16 2.05
N LEU A 105 -6.82 5.59 2.95
CA LEU A 105 -7.85 4.62 2.61
C LEU A 105 -9.17 5.33 2.29
N TYR A 106 -9.58 5.32 1.04
CA TYR A 106 -10.87 5.84 0.58
C TYR A 106 -11.88 4.70 0.52
N ILE A 107 -13.07 4.90 1.08
CA ILE A 107 -14.15 3.92 1.04
C ILE A 107 -15.31 4.51 0.27
N VAL A 108 -15.74 3.82 -0.78
CA VAL A 108 -16.81 4.27 -1.68
C VAL A 108 -17.83 3.16 -1.88
N LYS A 109 -19.11 3.52 -2.06
CA LYS A 109 -20.15 2.53 -2.30
C LYS A 109 -19.97 1.93 -3.71
N LEU A 110 -20.06 0.61 -3.84
CA LEU A 110 -20.12 -0.02 -5.16
C LEU A 110 -21.47 0.32 -5.78
N ALA A 111 -21.47 1.11 -6.85
CA ALA A 111 -22.63 1.21 -7.71
C ALA A 111 -22.96 -0.22 -8.20
N LYS A 112 -24.20 -0.67 -7.99
CA LYS A 112 -24.71 -2.01 -8.33
C LYS A 112 -24.79 -2.29 -9.85
N ASP A 113 -23.89 -1.73 -10.63
CA ASP A 113 -23.79 -1.93 -12.07
C ASP A 113 -22.32 -2.23 -12.43
N GLY A 114 -21.91 -3.49 -12.26
CA GLY A 114 -20.79 -4.19 -12.93
C GLY A 114 -19.41 -3.53 -13.02
N SER A 115 -19.21 -2.34 -12.50
CA SER A 115 -18.05 -1.51 -12.75
C SER A 115 -17.04 -1.81 -11.66
N LYS A 116 -16.19 -2.80 -11.95
CA LYS A 116 -14.86 -2.94 -11.36
C LYS A 116 -14.34 -1.54 -11.01
N PRO A 117 -14.05 -1.22 -9.73
CA PRO A 117 -13.73 0.13 -9.34
C PRO A 117 -12.52 0.61 -10.14
N ALA A 118 -12.68 1.74 -10.84
CA ALA A 118 -11.74 2.35 -11.78
C ALA A 118 -10.42 2.86 -11.15
N ILE A 119 -10.12 2.39 -9.94
CA ILE A 119 -9.02 2.84 -9.08
C ILE A 119 -7.97 1.74 -8.89
N ALA A 120 -8.20 0.52 -9.41
CA ALA A 120 -7.20 -0.57 -9.47
C ALA A 120 -6.42 -0.62 -10.80
N ALA A 121 -6.45 0.46 -11.60
CA ALA A 121 -5.87 0.47 -12.96
C ALA A 121 -4.89 1.63 -13.21
N LYS A 122 -4.24 2.16 -12.16
CA LYS A 122 -3.03 2.95 -12.36
C LYS A 122 -1.86 2.37 -11.58
N GLU A 123 -1.13 1.55 -12.33
CA GLU A 123 0.34 1.58 -12.40
C GLU A 123 1.11 0.87 -11.29
N GLU A 124 0.90 -0.44 -11.21
CA GLU A 124 2.03 -1.36 -11.04
C GLU A 124 2.53 -1.78 -12.43
N GLU A 125 3.43 -0.99 -13.02
CA GLU A 125 4.40 -1.47 -14.01
C GLU A 125 5.62 -0.55 -14.02
N LYS A 126 6.59 -0.79 -13.12
CA LYS A 126 7.97 -0.42 -13.40
C LYS A 126 8.89 -1.62 -13.22
N ALA A 127 9.48 -1.99 -14.34
CA ALA A 127 10.53 -2.99 -14.59
C ALA A 127 10.01 -4.42 -14.82
N PRO A 128 10.40 -5.05 -15.95
CA PRO A 128 11.81 -5.32 -16.19
C PRO A 128 12.35 -4.92 -17.58
N ALA A 129 13.66 -4.69 -17.58
CA ALA A 129 14.62 -4.61 -18.67
C ALA A 129 14.18 -5.01 -20.09
N LYS A 130 14.49 -4.14 -21.07
CA LYS A 130 15.08 -4.57 -22.35
C LYS A 130 16.16 -3.59 -22.83
N GLU A 131 17.27 -4.22 -23.16
CA GLU A 131 18.45 -3.85 -23.94
C GLU A 131 18.12 -3.31 -25.35
N GLN A 132 19.17 -2.80 -26.02
CA GLN A 132 19.33 -2.46 -27.46
C GLN A 132 19.22 -0.94 -27.74
N LYS A 133 20.19 -0.25 -28.37
CA LYS A 133 21.24 -0.65 -29.31
C LYS A 133 22.39 0.36 -29.27
#